data_AF-A0A8D8HGZ0-F1
#
_entry.id   AF-A0A8D8HGZ0-F1
#
_cell.length_a   1.000
_cell.length_b   1.000
_cell.length_c   1.000
_cell.angle_alpha   90.00
_cell.angle_beta   90.00
_cell.angle_gamma   90.00
#
_symmetry.space_group_name_H-M   'P 1'
#
loop_
_entity.id
_entity.type
_entity.pdbx_description
1 polymer ?
#
loop_
_entity_poly.entity_id
_entity_poly.type
_entity_poly.pdbx_seq_one_letter_code
_entity_poly.pdbx_strand_id
1 'polypeptide(L)'
;PVWRQYYYDSLLQFYDDNVHYLEFRGVLPNVYNLDGKIFNPEEVVEMYIEETERFKESHPAFLGAKLIYAPIRFCNDTVADTYLETAVNLHLKFPNFVVGFDLVGQEDTGRPLIDFVPKLLDLPASIQFFFHAGETNWYGMNADQNLVDAILLGTKRIGHGYALVKHPHLLKEIKRRQICVEVNPISNQVLKLVQDQRNHPAAVFFSDDYPVVVSSDDPSFWRASPLSHDFFIAFLGIASSRQDLRMLKQLAQNSIEYSAMVEAERKLALKSWQHYWDKAMHALAEEIVQSRSEHGCEL
;
A
#
# COMPACT_ATOMS: atom_id res chain seq x y z
N PRO A 1 2.32 -2.25 -26.09
CA PRO A 1 0.84 -2.32 -26.06
C PRO A 1 0.32 -3.11 -24.84
N VAL A 2 0.78 -4.35 -24.63
CA VAL A 2 0.32 -5.19 -23.50
C VAL A 2 0.58 -4.55 -22.14
N TRP A 3 1.76 -3.97 -21.92
CA TRP A 3 2.10 -3.32 -20.64
C TRP A 3 1.14 -2.18 -20.26
N ARG A 4 0.80 -1.35 -21.24
CA ARG A 4 -0.15 -0.23 -21.10
C ARG A 4 -1.55 -0.74 -20.78
N GLN A 5 -2.01 -1.75 -21.54
CA GLN A 5 -3.31 -2.36 -21.32
C GLN A 5 -3.39 -3.04 -19.94
N TYR A 6 -2.35 -3.78 -19.54
CA TYR A 6 -2.26 -4.40 -18.22
C TYR A 6 -2.46 -3.37 -17.10
N TYR A 7 -1.74 -2.25 -17.17
CA TYR A 7 -1.87 -1.19 -16.18
C TYR A 7 -3.28 -0.56 -16.19
N TYR A 8 -3.82 -0.25 -17.37
CA TYR A 8 -5.18 0.29 -17.48
C TYR A 8 -6.23 -0.69 -16.91
N ASP A 9 -6.12 -1.98 -17.20
CA ASP A 9 -7.01 -3.03 -16.70
C ASP A 9 -6.87 -3.21 -15.18
N SER A 10 -5.67 -3.00 -14.62
CA SER A 10 -5.48 -2.94 -13.17
C SER A 10 -6.24 -1.76 -12.56
N LEU A 11 -6.12 -0.55 -13.13
CA LEU A 11 -6.88 0.62 -12.66
C LEU A 11 -8.39 0.37 -12.73
N LEU A 12 -8.87 -0.24 -13.81
CA LEU A 12 -10.28 -0.60 -13.98
C LEU A 12 -10.75 -1.55 -12.89
N GLN A 13 -9.99 -2.61 -12.59
CA GLN A 13 -10.36 -3.57 -11.54
C GLN A 13 -10.43 -2.89 -10.17
N PHE A 14 -9.45 -2.06 -9.80
CA PHE A 14 -9.49 -1.31 -8.54
C PHE A 14 -10.69 -0.36 -8.49
N TYR A 15 -10.98 0.34 -9.59
CA TYR A 15 -12.12 1.24 -9.69
C TYR A 15 -13.47 0.49 -9.55
N ASP A 16 -13.60 -0.68 -10.19
CA ASP A 16 -14.77 -1.54 -10.07
C ASP A 16 -14.95 -2.10 -8.64
N ASP A 17 -13.84 -2.25 -7.89
CA ASP A 17 -13.83 -2.55 -6.45
C ASP A 17 -13.97 -1.29 -5.57
N ASN A 18 -14.43 -0.17 -6.16
CA ASN A 18 -14.69 1.13 -5.53
C ASN A 18 -13.45 1.79 -4.87
N VAL A 19 -12.27 1.53 -5.42
CA VAL A 19 -10.99 2.15 -5.02
C VAL A 19 -10.64 3.27 -6.00
N HIS A 20 -10.61 4.51 -5.51
CA HIS A 20 -10.47 5.69 -6.38
C HIS A 20 -9.07 6.28 -6.42
N TYR A 21 -8.10 5.70 -5.73
CA TYR A 21 -6.71 6.16 -5.72
C TYR A 21 -5.76 5.01 -5.45
N LEU A 22 -4.60 5.00 -6.12
CA LEU A 22 -3.60 3.94 -5.98
C LEU A 22 -2.19 4.51 -5.76
N GLU A 23 -1.49 3.99 -4.76
CA GLU A 23 -0.03 4.05 -4.67
C GLU A 23 0.50 2.64 -4.85
N PHE A 24 1.17 2.40 -5.98
CA PHE A 24 1.69 1.06 -6.28
C PHE A 24 3.22 1.05 -6.24
N ARG A 25 3.77 -0.07 -5.78
CA ARG A 25 5.21 -0.35 -5.87
C ARG A 25 5.52 -0.89 -7.26
N GLY A 26 6.53 -0.34 -7.92
CA GLY A 26 6.94 -0.79 -9.24
C GLY A 26 8.46 -1.01 -9.34
N VAL A 27 8.85 -2.19 -9.81
CA VAL A 27 10.25 -2.55 -10.11
C VAL A 27 10.75 -1.94 -11.44
N LEU A 28 9.85 -1.42 -12.27
CA LEU A 28 10.11 -0.93 -13.63
C LEU A 28 10.84 -1.99 -14.50
N PRO A 29 10.15 -3.09 -14.87
CA PRO A 29 10.77 -4.16 -15.63
C PRO A 29 11.14 -3.73 -17.05
N ASN A 30 11.93 -4.56 -17.73
CA ASN A 30 12.30 -4.34 -19.13
C ASN A 30 11.07 -4.47 -20.04
N VAL A 31 10.43 -3.34 -20.33
CA VAL A 31 9.37 -3.24 -21.34
C VAL A 31 10.03 -3.12 -22.71
N TYR A 32 9.49 -3.78 -23.73
CA TYR A 32 10.05 -3.76 -25.09
C TYR A 32 8.96 -3.67 -26.17
N ASN A 33 9.35 -3.35 -27.40
CA ASN A 33 8.48 -3.41 -28.58
C ASN A 33 8.94 -4.49 -29.58
N LEU A 34 8.13 -4.73 -30.62
CA LEU A 34 8.42 -5.75 -31.64
C LEU A 34 9.65 -5.41 -32.52
N ASP A 35 10.07 -4.14 -32.55
CA ASP A 35 11.28 -3.69 -33.24
C ASP A 35 12.56 -3.91 -32.41
N GLY A 36 12.45 -4.47 -31.20
CA GLY A 36 13.58 -4.77 -30.31
C GLY A 36 14.05 -3.60 -29.45
N LYS A 37 13.36 -2.45 -29.46
CA LYS A 37 13.63 -1.37 -28.50
C LYS A 37 13.25 -1.82 -27.10
N ILE A 38 14.19 -1.71 -26.17
CA ILE A 38 13.93 -1.80 -24.73
C ILE A 38 13.74 -0.38 -24.21
N PHE A 39 12.61 -0.13 -23.56
CA PHE A 39 12.29 1.17 -22.97
C PHE A 39 13.03 1.35 -21.65
N ASN A 40 13.59 2.53 -21.44
CA ASN A 40 14.24 2.88 -20.19
C ASN A 40 13.21 3.16 -19.07
N PRO A 41 13.63 3.24 -17.79
CA PRO A 41 12.71 3.48 -16.67
C PRO A 41 11.84 4.74 -16.81
N GLU A 42 12.38 5.84 -17.36
CA GLU A 42 11.63 7.08 -17.55
C GLU A 42 10.51 6.90 -18.58
N GLU A 43 10.82 6.24 -19.70
CA GLU A 43 9.82 5.95 -20.74
C GLU A 43 8.72 5.04 -20.21
N VAL A 44 9.04 4.09 -19.32
CA VAL A 44 8.03 3.23 -18.67
C VAL A 44 7.14 4.04 -17.71
N VAL A 45 7.71 4.96 -16.94
CA VAL A 45 6.95 5.88 -16.07
C VAL A 45 6.06 6.80 -16.89
N GLU A 46 6.53 7.32 -18.02
CA GLU A 46 5.70 8.09 -18.96
C GLU A 46 4.49 7.28 -19.43
N MET A 47 4.65 5.97 -19.69
CA MET A 47 3.49 5.12 -20.01
C MET A 47 2.48 5.10 -18.85
N TYR A 48 2.92 4.94 -17.60
CA TYR A 48 1.98 4.94 -16.46
C TYR A 48 1.24 6.26 -16.31
N ILE A 49 1.93 7.39 -16.50
CA ILE A 49 1.32 8.73 -16.42
C ILE A 49 0.25 8.88 -17.52
N GLU A 50 0.60 8.59 -18.77
CA GLU A 50 -0.31 8.71 -19.91
C GLU A 50 -1.56 7.84 -19.74
N GLU A 51 -1.38 6.59 -19.29
CA GLU A 51 -2.49 5.66 -19.08
C GLU A 51 -3.36 6.06 -17.87
N THR A 52 -2.77 6.65 -16.82
CA THR A 52 -3.51 7.21 -15.68
C THR A 52 -4.38 8.39 -16.12
N GLU A 53 -3.83 9.32 -16.91
CA GLU A 53 -4.59 10.46 -17.41
C GLU A 53 -5.70 10.01 -18.37
N ARG A 54 -5.40 9.06 -19.27
CA ARG A 54 -6.42 8.44 -20.13
C ARG A 54 -7.55 7.79 -19.31
N PHE A 55 -7.21 7.13 -18.20
CA PHE A 55 -8.22 6.50 -17.33
C PHE A 55 -9.12 7.54 -16.66
N LYS A 56 -8.55 8.67 -16.21
CA LYS A 56 -9.31 9.77 -15.59
C LYS A 56 -10.29 10.45 -16.54
N GLU A 57 -9.99 10.50 -17.84
CA GLU A 57 -10.90 11.04 -18.86
C GLU A 57 -12.24 10.29 -18.92
N SER A 58 -12.20 8.96 -18.75
CA SER A 58 -13.40 8.10 -18.77
C SER A 58 -13.97 7.81 -17.38
N HIS A 59 -13.20 8.04 -16.31
CA HIS A 59 -13.58 7.78 -14.91
C HIS A 59 -13.33 9.01 -14.03
N PRO A 60 -14.17 10.06 -14.10
CA PRO A 60 -13.92 11.33 -13.42
C PRO A 60 -13.92 11.26 -11.88
N ALA A 61 -14.41 10.15 -11.30
CA ALA A 61 -14.34 9.89 -9.87
C ALA A 61 -12.98 9.34 -9.42
N PHE A 62 -12.18 8.79 -10.35
CA PHE A 62 -10.84 8.28 -10.07
C PHE A 62 -9.89 9.47 -9.86
N LEU A 63 -9.25 9.49 -8.69
CA LEU A 63 -8.40 10.60 -8.24
C LEU A 63 -6.99 10.52 -8.83
N GLY A 64 -6.57 9.34 -9.27
CA GLY A 64 -5.28 9.11 -9.93
C GLY A 64 -4.47 8.00 -9.27
N ALA A 65 -3.22 7.89 -9.70
CA ALA A 65 -2.26 6.95 -9.15
C ALA A 65 -0.90 7.61 -8.98
N LYS A 66 -0.07 7.04 -8.11
CA LYS A 66 1.33 7.42 -7.91
C LYS A 66 2.20 6.16 -7.79
N LEU A 67 3.45 6.29 -8.21
CA LEU A 67 4.45 5.23 -8.18
C LEU A 67 5.40 5.42 -7.00
N ILE A 68 5.63 4.34 -6.27
CA ILE A 68 6.77 4.17 -5.37
C ILE A 68 7.77 3.29 -6.11
N TYR A 69 8.95 3.81 -6.45
CA TYR A 69 9.97 3.02 -7.12
C TYR A 69 10.56 2.01 -6.14
N ALA A 70 10.43 0.74 -6.47
CA ALA A 70 10.61 -0.34 -5.51
C ALA A 70 11.43 -1.47 -6.13
N PRO A 71 12.75 -1.29 -6.32
CA PRO A 71 13.60 -2.35 -6.85
C PRO A 71 13.83 -3.48 -5.84
N ILE A 72 14.33 -4.61 -6.35
CA ILE A 72 14.52 -5.84 -5.57
C ILE A 72 15.76 -5.72 -4.69
N ARG A 73 15.63 -5.97 -3.37
CA ARG A 73 16.72 -5.89 -2.39
C ARG A 73 17.84 -6.91 -2.58
N PHE A 74 17.58 -7.98 -3.32
CA PHE A 74 18.60 -8.96 -3.68
C PHE A 74 19.52 -8.41 -4.78
N CYS A 75 20.46 -7.55 -4.38
CA CYS A 75 21.39 -6.89 -5.27
C CYS A 75 22.76 -6.62 -4.62
N ASN A 76 23.81 -6.59 -5.45
CA ASN A 76 25.13 -6.14 -5.03
C ASN A 76 25.20 -4.59 -5.00
N ASP A 77 26.31 -4.04 -4.53
CA ASP A 77 26.48 -2.58 -4.37
C ASP A 77 26.39 -1.81 -5.68
N THR A 78 26.96 -2.33 -6.77
CA THR A 78 26.89 -1.69 -8.09
C THR A 78 25.46 -1.56 -8.59
N VAL A 79 24.66 -2.61 -8.41
CA VAL A 79 23.24 -2.59 -8.78
C VAL A 79 22.46 -1.67 -7.85
N ALA A 80 22.75 -1.67 -6.55
CA ALA A 80 22.14 -0.75 -5.59
C ALA A 80 22.42 0.73 -5.96
N ASP A 81 23.65 1.06 -6.38
CA ASP A 81 24.00 2.41 -6.84
C ASP A 81 23.16 2.82 -8.05
N THR A 82 22.95 1.91 -8.99
CA THR A 82 22.11 2.15 -10.18
C THR A 82 20.64 2.38 -9.79
N TYR A 83 20.13 1.63 -8.81
CA TYR A 83 18.77 1.82 -8.30
C TYR A 83 18.58 3.19 -7.65
N LEU A 84 19.53 3.63 -6.84
CA LEU A 84 19.44 4.92 -6.16
C LEU A 84 19.58 6.09 -7.13
N GLU A 85 20.48 5.99 -8.11
CA GLU A 85 20.56 6.96 -9.21
C GLU A 85 19.24 7.03 -10.00
N THR A 86 18.65 5.87 -10.31
CA THR A 86 17.33 5.80 -10.98
C THR A 86 16.25 6.46 -10.13
N ALA A 87 16.22 6.20 -8.81
CA ALA A 87 15.25 6.80 -7.90
C ALA A 87 15.33 8.34 -7.92
N VAL A 88 16.55 8.90 -7.88
CA VAL A 88 16.78 10.35 -7.95
C VAL A 88 16.32 10.92 -9.29
N ASN A 89 16.74 10.31 -10.40
CA ASN A 89 16.40 10.80 -11.74
C ASN A 89 14.87 10.78 -11.98
N LEU A 90 14.20 9.69 -11.60
CA LEU A 90 12.74 9.58 -11.73
C LEU A 90 12.00 10.58 -10.85
N HIS A 91 12.43 10.77 -9.60
CA HIS A 91 11.81 11.74 -8.70
C HIS A 91 11.99 13.18 -9.21
N LEU A 92 13.17 13.54 -9.72
CA LEU A 92 13.41 14.87 -10.29
C LEU A 92 12.59 15.11 -11.56
N LYS A 93 12.45 14.10 -12.42
CA LYS A 93 11.71 14.22 -13.69
C LYS A 93 10.20 14.18 -13.50
N PHE A 94 9.69 13.37 -12.57
CA PHE A 94 8.26 13.13 -12.35
C PHE A 94 7.84 13.31 -10.88
N PRO A 95 8.11 14.48 -10.24
CA PRO A 95 7.96 14.65 -8.79
C PRO A 95 6.52 14.49 -8.27
N ASN A 96 5.52 14.66 -9.15
CA ASN A 96 4.10 14.52 -8.78
C ASN A 96 3.57 13.09 -8.91
N PHE A 97 4.30 12.21 -9.62
CA PHE A 97 3.91 10.82 -9.87
C PHE A 97 4.83 9.84 -9.15
N VAL A 98 6.15 10.04 -9.16
CA VAL A 98 7.13 9.21 -8.45
C VAL A 98 7.37 9.81 -7.06
N VAL A 99 6.66 9.26 -6.07
CA VAL A 99 6.55 9.86 -4.73
C VAL A 99 7.58 9.36 -3.73
N GLY A 100 8.30 8.29 -4.06
CA GLY A 100 9.31 7.77 -3.14
C GLY A 100 9.96 6.48 -3.58
N PHE A 101 10.64 5.88 -2.60
CA PHE A 101 11.49 4.72 -2.76
C PHE A 101 11.16 3.64 -1.73
N ASP A 102 11.33 2.38 -2.14
CA ASP A 102 11.14 1.17 -1.34
C ASP A 102 12.13 0.08 -1.80
N LEU A 103 12.27 -1.00 -1.03
CA LEU A 103 13.06 -2.18 -1.35
C LEU A 103 12.24 -3.44 -1.12
N VAL A 104 11.86 -4.12 -2.21
CA VAL A 104 10.97 -5.30 -2.19
C VAL A 104 11.74 -6.61 -2.38
N GLY A 105 11.03 -7.73 -2.30
CA GLY A 105 11.56 -9.09 -2.40
C GLY A 105 11.61 -9.79 -1.04
N GLN A 106 11.86 -11.10 -1.06
CA GLN A 106 11.83 -11.93 0.16
C GLN A 106 12.80 -11.39 1.22
N GLU A 107 12.25 -10.95 2.35
CA GLU A 107 12.97 -10.18 3.36
C GLU A 107 13.84 -11.06 4.27
N ASP A 108 13.38 -12.28 4.61
CA ASP A 108 14.10 -13.21 5.51
C ASP A 108 15.50 -13.58 5.01
N THR A 109 15.65 -13.73 3.69
CA THR A 109 16.91 -14.13 3.03
C THR A 109 17.52 -13.01 2.20
N GLY A 110 16.85 -11.85 2.14
CA GLY A 110 17.28 -10.68 1.40
C GLY A 110 18.37 -9.90 2.12
N ARG A 111 18.97 -8.96 1.38
CA ARG A 111 19.91 -8.00 1.94
C ARG A 111 19.17 -7.06 2.92
N PRO A 112 19.65 -6.89 4.17
CA PRO A 112 18.98 -6.03 5.15
C PRO A 112 19.12 -4.54 4.81
N LEU A 113 18.21 -3.74 5.34
CA LEU A 113 18.12 -2.30 5.11
C LEU A 113 19.39 -1.57 5.60
N ILE A 114 19.99 -2.02 6.72
CA ILE A 114 21.25 -1.47 7.25
C ILE A 114 22.37 -1.39 6.20
N ASP A 115 22.42 -2.34 5.26
CA ASP A 115 23.47 -2.37 4.24
C ASP A 115 23.26 -1.30 3.15
N PHE A 116 22.08 -0.70 3.08
CA PHE A 116 21.74 0.40 2.17
C PHE A 116 21.77 1.76 2.87
N VAL A 117 21.68 1.80 4.20
CA VAL A 117 21.59 3.03 5.01
C VAL A 117 22.61 4.10 4.62
N PRO A 118 23.93 3.81 4.44
CA PRO A 118 24.89 4.85 4.09
C PRO A 118 24.52 5.60 2.80
N LYS A 119 24.01 4.87 1.80
CA LYS A 119 23.63 5.45 0.50
C LYS A 119 22.24 6.10 0.55
N LEU A 120 21.32 5.56 1.36
CA LEU A 120 19.98 6.12 1.54
C LEU A 120 20.01 7.47 2.25
N LEU A 121 20.97 7.67 3.17
CA LEU A 121 21.18 8.96 3.85
C LEU A 121 21.67 10.07 2.92
N ASP A 122 22.28 9.72 1.78
CA ASP A 122 22.76 10.66 0.77
C ASP A 122 21.66 11.08 -0.23
N LEU A 123 20.48 10.44 -0.20
CA LEU A 123 19.39 10.79 -1.09
C LEU A 123 18.79 12.16 -0.76
N PRO A 124 18.25 12.88 -1.77
CA PRO A 124 17.50 14.11 -1.53
C PRO A 124 16.36 13.89 -0.54
N ALA A 125 16.26 14.76 0.48
CA ALA A 125 15.23 14.67 1.51
C ALA A 125 13.78 14.79 0.99
N SER A 126 13.59 15.17 -0.28
CA SER A 126 12.28 15.19 -0.95
C SER A 126 11.81 13.78 -1.35
N ILE A 127 12.70 12.80 -1.43
CA ILE A 127 12.36 11.40 -1.70
C ILE A 127 11.85 10.79 -0.39
N GLN A 128 10.56 10.44 -0.36
CA GLN A 128 9.97 9.75 0.79
C GLN A 128 10.31 8.25 0.75
N PHE A 129 10.41 7.63 1.92
CA PHE A 129 10.59 6.18 2.05
C PHE A 129 9.29 5.48 2.45
N PHE A 130 9.10 4.27 1.92
CA PHE A 130 7.91 3.43 2.13
C PHE A 130 8.28 1.96 2.37
N PHE A 131 9.34 1.73 3.16
CA PHE A 131 10.02 0.44 3.22
C PHE A 131 9.12 -0.73 3.61
N HIS A 132 9.22 -1.82 2.86
CA HIS A 132 8.93 -3.16 3.38
C HIS A 132 9.90 -3.48 4.53
N ALA A 133 9.33 -3.74 5.71
CA ALA A 133 10.11 -4.08 6.88
C ALA A 133 9.32 -4.94 7.87
N GLY A 134 9.99 -5.96 8.41
CA GLY A 134 9.44 -6.84 9.42
C GLY A 134 8.36 -7.80 8.91
N GLU A 135 8.32 -8.12 7.63
CA GLU A 135 7.47 -9.18 7.09
C GLU A 135 8.06 -10.56 7.42
N THR A 136 8.04 -10.92 8.70
CA THR A 136 8.69 -12.15 9.18
C THR A 136 8.07 -12.73 10.44
N ASN A 137 8.16 -14.05 10.56
CA ASN A 137 7.87 -14.78 11.79
C ASN A 137 9.03 -14.77 12.79
N TRP A 138 10.24 -14.46 12.36
CA TRP A 138 11.41 -14.45 13.24
C TRP A 138 11.45 -13.25 14.20
N TYR A 139 12.32 -13.34 15.19
CA TYR A 139 12.62 -12.28 16.16
C TYR A 139 14.14 -12.23 16.38
N GLY A 140 14.72 -11.04 16.32
CA GLY A 140 16.16 -10.84 16.48
C GLY A 140 16.98 -11.21 15.22
N MET A 141 16.33 -11.29 14.05
CA MET A 141 16.95 -11.54 12.76
C MET A 141 16.95 -10.27 11.90
N ASN A 142 17.69 -10.30 10.81
CA ASN A 142 17.82 -9.16 9.89
C ASN A 142 16.46 -8.59 9.43
N ALA A 143 15.52 -9.47 9.10
CA ALA A 143 14.18 -9.10 8.63
C ALA A 143 13.39 -8.21 9.61
N ASP A 144 13.31 -8.57 10.90
CA ASP A 144 12.61 -7.76 11.89
C ASP A 144 13.43 -6.55 12.35
N GLN A 145 14.76 -6.62 12.28
CA GLN A 145 15.62 -5.45 12.56
C GLN A 145 15.50 -4.35 11.50
N ASN A 146 15.09 -4.66 10.26
CA ASN A 146 14.78 -3.63 9.25
C ASN A 146 13.71 -2.64 9.72
N LEU A 147 12.86 -3.00 10.69
CA LEU A 147 11.91 -2.07 11.32
C LEU A 147 12.62 -0.91 12.02
N VAL A 148 13.74 -1.20 12.70
CA VAL A 148 14.54 -0.17 13.38
C VAL A 148 15.10 0.80 12.34
N ASP A 149 15.74 0.27 11.31
CA ASP A 149 16.36 1.07 10.26
C ASP A 149 15.33 1.91 9.50
N ALA A 150 14.18 1.32 9.14
CA ALA A 150 13.12 2.03 8.43
C ALA A 150 12.57 3.21 9.24
N ILE A 151 12.36 3.03 10.55
CA ILE A 151 11.90 4.09 11.45
C ILE A 151 12.97 5.17 11.63
N LEU A 152 14.25 4.80 11.74
CA LEU A 152 15.37 5.74 11.88
C LEU A 152 15.60 6.55 10.60
N LEU A 153 15.44 5.94 9.43
CA LEU A 153 15.46 6.60 8.13
C LEU A 153 14.25 7.50 7.88
N GLY A 154 13.27 7.52 8.79
CA GLY A 154 12.10 8.39 8.69
C GLY A 154 11.10 7.92 7.65
N THR A 155 10.94 6.60 7.47
CA THR A 155 9.92 6.04 6.57
C THR A 155 8.54 6.61 6.90
N LYS A 156 7.79 6.97 5.85
CA LYS A 156 6.45 7.50 6.00
C LYS A 156 5.44 6.41 6.33
N ARG A 157 5.63 5.24 5.72
CA ARG A 157 4.86 4.02 5.98
C ARG A 157 5.78 2.80 6.04
N ILE A 158 5.31 1.75 6.69
CA ILE A 158 5.97 0.45 6.78
C ILE A 158 5.10 -0.56 6.06
N GLY A 159 5.63 -1.18 5.00
CA GLY A 159 5.01 -2.33 4.34
C GLY A 159 4.99 -3.54 5.28
N HIS A 160 3.81 -4.12 5.48
CA HIS A 160 3.49 -5.23 6.40
C HIS A 160 3.67 -4.90 7.89
N GLY A 161 4.90 -4.62 8.33
CA GLY A 161 5.20 -4.39 9.75
C GLY A 161 4.82 -5.58 10.65
N TYR A 162 4.78 -6.79 10.11
CA TYR A 162 4.19 -7.96 10.76
C TYR A 162 4.85 -8.28 12.12
N ALA A 163 6.18 -8.12 12.20
CA ALA A 163 6.96 -8.35 13.41
C ALA A 163 6.94 -7.20 14.44
N LEU A 164 6.31 -6.05 14.16
CA LEU A 164 6.32 -4.87 15.05
C LEU A 164 5.81 -5.18 16.46
N VAL A 165 4.84 -6.09 16.61
CA VAL A 165 4.28 -6.46 17.92
C VAL A 165 5.29 -7.11 18.86
N LYS A 166 6.41 -7.61 18.32
CA LYS A 166 7.53 -8.18 19.08
C LYS A 166 8.47 -7.09 19.62
N HIS A 167 8.29 -5.83 19.18
CA HIS A 167 9.18 -4.70 19.45
C HIS A 167 8.42 -3.53 20.12
N PRO A 168 8.16 -3.60 21.44
CA PRO A 168 7.31 -2.62 22.14
C PRO A 168 7.84 -1.19 22.11
N HIS A 169 9.16 -1.00 21.98
CA HIS A 169 9.74 0.34 21.80
C HIS A 169 9.46 0.90 20.40
N LEU A 170 9.50 0.06 19.36
CA LEU A 170 9.18 0.48 18.00
C LEU A 170 7.68 0.78 17.85
N LEU A 171 6.81 0.01 18.50
CA LEU A 171 5.38 0.32 18.58
C LEU A 171 5.13 1.73 19.14
N LYS A 172 5.81 2.10 20.23
CA LYS A 172 5.70 3.45 20.80
C LYS A 172 6.17 4.51 19.80
N GLU A 173 7.27 4.25 19.09
CA GLU A 173 7.82 5.20 18.12
C GLU A 173 6.92 5.40 16.90
N ILE A 174 6.35 4.33 16.30
CA ILE A 174 5.44 4.50 15.15
C ILE A 174 4.18 5.27 15.55
N LYS A 175 3.66 5.05 16.76
CA LYS A 175 2.50 5.78 17.27
C LYS A 175 2.85 7.25 17.53
N ARG A 176 4.00 7.52 18.15
CA ARG A 176 4.47 8.89 18.40
C ARG A 176 4.75 9.67 17.12
N ARG A 177 5.32 9.02 16.11
CA ARG A 177 5.71 9.63 14.83
C ARG A 177 4.62 9.58 13.77
N GLN A 178 3.51 8.89 14.03
CA GLN A 178 2.42 8.65 13.08
C GLN A 178 2.91 7.95 11.80
N ILE A 179 3.80 6.95 11.95
CA ILE A 179 4.29 6.11 10.85
C ILE A 179 3.28 4.99 10.61
N CYS A 180 2.60 5.02 9.46
CA CYS A 180 1.52 4.09 9.17
C CYS A 180 2.02 2.69 8.82
N VAL A 181 1.34 1.66 9.31
CA VAL A 181 1.55 0.26 8.91
C VAL A 181 0.57 -0.12 7.81
N GLU A 182 1.07 -0.73 6.75
CA GLU A 182 0.26 -1.27 5.66
C GLU A 182 0.02 -2.77 5.89
N VAL A 183 -1.18 -3.14 6.29
CA VAL A 183 -1.55 -4.53 6.59
C VAL A 183 -2.08 -5.21 5.34
N ASN A 184 -1.50 -6.35 4.98
CA ASN A 184 -1.86 -7.15 3.80
C ASN A 184 -2.27 -8.59 4.22
N PRO A 185 -3.49 -8.78 4.76
CA PRO A 185 -3.91 -10.03 5.40
C PRO A 185 -3.77 -11.28 4.54
N ILE A 186 -4.23 -11.24 3.29
CA ILE A 186 -4.24 -12.41 2.41
C ILE A 186 -2.81 -12.79 2.03
N SER A 187 -1.98 -11.81 1.67
CA SER A 187 -0.56 -12.01 1.39
C SER A 187 0.14 -12.74 2.55
N ASN A 188 -0.02 -12.25 3.78
CA ASN A 188 0.61 -12.84 4.95
C ASN A 188 0.17 -14.30 5.20
N GLN A 189 -1.05 -14.69 4.83
CA GLN A 189 -1.51 -16.08 4.94
C GLN A 189 -0.98 -16.97 3.80
N VAL A 190 -1.05 -16.50 2.55
CA VAL A 190 -0.54 -17.26 1.38
C VAL A 190 0.96 -17.50 1.50
N LEU A 191 1.70 -16.50 1.99
CA LEU A 191 3.14 -16.59 2.26
C LEU A 191 3.49 -17.31 3.57
N LYS A 192 2.49 -17.88 4.25
CA LYS A 192 2.63 -18.73 5.45
C LYS A 192 3.20 -18.02 6.68
N LEU A 193 3.01 -16.71 6.81
CA LEU A 193 3.30 -16.01 8.07
C LEU A 193 2.27 -16.37 9.15
N VAL A 194 1.01 -16.58 8.74
CA VAL A 194 -0.08 -17.01 9.63
C VAL A 194 -0.95 -18.06 8.96
N GLN A 195 -1.40 -19.06 9.71
CA GLN A 195 -2.39 -20.04 9.19
C GLN A 195 -3.83 -19.57 9.42
N ASP A 196 -4.10 -19.04 10.61
CA ASP A 196 -5.41 -18.57 11.05
C ASP A 196 -5.35 -17.08 11.35
N GLN A 197 -6.12 -16.30 10.58
CA GLN A 197 -6.14 -14.84 10.63
C GLN A 197 -6.51 -14.26 12.00
N ARG A 198 -7.18 -15.05 12.86
CA ARG A 198 -7.46 -14.66 14.25
C ARG A 198 -6.20 -14.47 15.09
N ASN A 199 -5.08 -15.06 14.66
CA ASN A 199 -3.77 -14.90 15.28
C ASN A 199 -2.89 -13.83 14.62
N HIS A 200 -3.44 -13.08 13.65
CA HIS A 200 -2.68 -12.07 12.92
C HIS A 200 -2.27 -10.92 13.87
N PRO A 201 -1.00 -10.48 13.86
CA PRO A 201 -0.50 -9.45 14.78
C PRO A 201 -1.20 -8.09 14.63
N ALA A 202 -1.76 -7.81 13.45
CA ALA A 202 -2.54 -6.60 13.20
C ALA A 202 -3.78 -6.43 14.10
N ALA A 203 -4.25 -7.48 14.78
CA ALA A 203 -5.28 -7.33 15.82
C ALA A 203 -4.86 -6.31 16.91
N VAL A 204 -3.55 -6.18 17.19
CA VAL A 204 -3.01 -5.16 18.10
C VAL A 204 -3.19 -3.76 17.52
N PHE A 205 -2.90 -3.57 16.24
CA PHE A 205 -3.06 -2.26 15.57
C PHE A 205 -4.52 -1.84 15.50
N PHE A 206 -5.46 -2.78 15.30
CA PHE A 206 -6.89 -2.48 15.22
C PHE A 206 -7.54 -2.24 16.59
N SER A 207 -6.89 -2.68 17.68
CA SER A 207 -7.44 -2.58 19.04
C SER A 207 -7.00 -1.31 19.79
N ASP A 208 -6.08 -0.54 19.22
CA ASP A 208 -5.55 0.70 19.79
C ASP A 208 -5.38 1.72 18.66
N ASP A 209 -5.09 2.97 19.00
CA ASP A 209 -5.01 4.10 18.05
C ASP A 209 -3.69 4.12 17.26
N TYR A 210 -3.37 3.00 16.58
CA TYR A 210 -2.20 2.92 15.70
C TYR A 210 -2.53 3.44 14.30
N PRO A 211 -1.59 4.15 13.64
CA PRO A 211 -1.72 4.52 12.24
C PRO A 211 -1.66 3.26 11.37
N VAL A 212 -2.80 2.86 10.79
CA VAL A 212 -2.90 1.61 10.03
C VAL A 212 -3.82 1.75 8.83
N VAL A 213 -3.43 1.14 7.72
CA VAL A 213 -4.23 0.97 6.50
C VAL A 213 -4.28 -0.50 6.12
N VAL A 214 -5.33 -0.90 5.43
CA VAL A 214 -5.43 -2.23 4.81
C VAL A 214 -5.21 -2.09 3.32
N SER A 215 -4.35 -2.95 2.76
CA SER A 215 -4.08 -3.08 1.33
C SER A 215 -4.07 -4.57 0.96
N SER A 216 -3.86 -4.87 -0.32
CA SER A 216 -3.98 -6.23 -0.89
C SER A 216 -2.68 -6.81 -1.44
N ASP A 217 -1.61 -6.02 -1.44
CA ASP A 217 -0.29 -6.41 -1.94
C ASP A 217 -0.34 -6.84 -3.41
N ASP A 218 -0.33 -8.15 -3.68
CA ASP A 218 -0.38 -8.79 -5.00
C ASP A 218 -1.71 -9.56 -5.26
N PRO A 219 -2.89 -8.90 -5.28
CA PRO A 219 -4.20 -9.58 -5.28
C PRO A 219 -4.39 -10.59 -6.42
N SER A 220 -3.80 -10.34 -7.60
CA SER A 220 -3.86 -11.26 -8.73
C SER A 220 -3.16 -12.60 -8.48
N PHE A 221 -2.05 -12.60 -7.75
CA PHE A 221 -1.35 -13.83 -7.38
C PHE A 221 -2.15 -14.66 -6.35
N TRP A 222 -2.94 -13.97 -5.53
CA TRP A 222 -3.79 -14.58 -4.51
C TRP A 222 -5.16 -15.01 -5.03
N ARG A 223 -5.50 -14.64 -6.28
CA ARG A 223 -6.86 -14.76 -6.86
C ARG A 223 -7.91 -14.06 -5.99
N ALA A 224 -7.55 -12.91 -5.43
CA ALA A 224 -8.41 -12.07 -4.63
C ALA A 224 -8.95 -10.89 -5.43
N SER A 225 -10.01 -10.24 -4.93
CA SER A 225 -10.41 -8.93 -5.45
C SER A 225 -9.32 -7.90 -5.14
N PRO A 226 -9.31 -6.75 -5.83
CA PRO A 226 -8.29 -5.73 -5.63
C PRO A 226 -8.16 -5.21 -4.20
N LEU A 227 -9.23 -5.13 -3.41
CA LEU A 227 -9.16 -4.68 -2.01
C LEU A 227 -10.24 -5.29 -1.09
N SER A 228 -11.44 -5.55 -1.59
CA SER A 228 -12.58 -5.99 -0.78
C SER A 228 -12.33 -7.28 0.02
N HIS A 229 -11.63 -8.27 -0.54
CA HIS A 229 -11.30 -9.49 0.21
C HIS A 229 -10.35 -9.23 1.40
N ASP A 230 -9.34 -8.37 1.26
CA ASP A 230 -8.46 -8.02 2.38
C ASP A 230 -9.21 -7.21 3.45
N PHE A 231 -10.14 -6.32 3.06
CA PHE A 231 -11.04 -5.66 4.02
C PHE A 231 -11.96 -6.64 4.74
N PHE A 232 -12.50 -7.64 4.03
CA PHE A 232 -13.31 -8.70 4.63
C PHE A 232 -12.51 -9.48 5.68
N ILE A 233 -11.28 -9.90 5.37
CA ILE A 233 -10.42 -10.62 6.29
C ILE A 233 -9.98 -9.72 7.46
N ALA A 234 -9.64 -8.46 7.21
CA ALA A 234 -9.30 -7.52 8.28
C ALA A 234 -10.47 -7.34 9.26
N PHE A 235 -11.69 -7.20 8.76
CA PHE A 235 -12.88 -6.93 9.58
C PHE A 235 -13.45 -8.17 10.28
N LEU A 236 -13.50 -9.33 9.61
CA LEU A 236 -14.11 -10.53 10.18
C LEU A 236 -13.10 -11.55 10.72
N GLY A 237 -11.90 -11.58 10.15
CA GLY A 237 -10.85 -12.53 10.52
C GLY A 237 -9.93 -12.03 11.63
N ILE A 238 -9.48 -10.77 11.52
CA ILE A 238 -8.44 -10.20 12.40
C ILE A 238 -9.06 -9.35 13.52
N ALA A 239 -10.03 -8.49 13.20
CA ALA A 239 -10.59 -7.55 14.15
C ALA A 239 -11.38 -8.25 15.28
N SER A 240 -11.48 -7.56 16.42
CA SER A 240 -12.36 -8.00 17.51
C SER A 240 -13.82 -7.98 17.05
N SER A 241 -14.63 -8.92 17.54
CA SER A 241 -16.09 -8.94 17.32
C SER A 241 -16.84 -7.70 17.86
N ARG A 242 -16.15 -6.84 18.62
CA ARG A 242 -16.67 -5.54 19.08
C ARG A 242 -16.47 -4.40 18.09
N GLN A 243 -15.69 -4.63 17.02
CA GLN A 243 -15.52 -3.65 15.95
C GLN A 243 -16.77 -3.58 15.08
N ASP A 244 -16.97 -2.43 14.45
CA ASP A 244 -18.13 -2.17 13.61
C ASP A 244 -17.76 -1.24 12.45
N LEU A 245 -18.79 -0.67 11.82
CA LEU A 245 -18.67 0.26 10.70
C LEU A 245 -17.69 1.42 10.96
N ARG A 246 -17.47 1.83 12.22
CA ARG A 246 -16.50 2.88 12.57
C ARG A 246 -15.07 2.47 12.22
N MET A 247 -14.72 1.20 12.38
CA MET A 247 -13.40 0.68 11.97
C MET A 247 -13.23 0.75 10.46
N LEU A 248 -14.22 0.29 9.69
CA LEU A 248 -14.20 0.34 8.23
C LEU A 248 -14.06 1.80 7.74
N LYS A 249 -14.82 2.71 8.35
CA LYS A 249 -14.74 4.14 8.09
C LYS A 249 -13.33 4.68 8.37
N GLN A 250 -12.77 4.36 9.53
CA GLN A 250 -11.45 4.82 9.94
C GLN A 250 -10.35 4.30 9.02
N LEU A 251 -10.37 3.02 8.64
CA LEU A 251 -9.38 2.44 7.72
C LEU A 251 -9.42 3.11 6.34
N ALA A 252 -10.62 3.41 5.84
CA ALA A 252 -10.77 4.14 4.58
C ALA A 252 -10.31 5.61 4.67
N GLN A 253 -10.53 6.27 5.81
CA GLN A 253 -9.99 7.63 6.03
C GLN A 253 -8.47 7.63 6.19
N ASN A 254 -7.93 6.62 6.89
CA ASN A 254 -6.50 6.44 7.08
C ASN A 254 -5.77 6.26 5.73
N SER A 255 -6.36 5.54 4.77
CA SER A 255 -5.73 5.35 3.45
C SER A 255 -5.54 6.67 2.69
N ILE A 256 -6.41 7.65 2.93
CA ILE A 256 -6.27 9.01 2.39
C ILE A 256 -5.30 9.83 3.24
N GLU A 257 -5.39 9.76 4.56
CA GLU A 257 -4.54 10.54 5.48
C GLU A 257 -3.05 10.22 5.33
N TYR A 258 -2.72 8.92 5.27
CA TYR A 258 -1.34 8.43 5.19
C TYR A 258 -0.82 8.29 3.74
N SER A 259 -1.61 8.69 2.74
CA SER A 259 -1.17 8.73 1.35
C SER A 259 -0.01 9.73 1.13
N ALA A 260 0.69 9.58 0.02
CA ALA A 260 1.66 10.52 -0.54
C ALA A 260 1.00 11.76 -1.19
N MET A 261 -0.32 11.90 -1.12
CA MET A 261 -1.00 13.11 -1.58
C MET A 261 -0.51 14.36 -0.84
N VAL A 262 -0.36 15.45 -1.60
CA VAL A 262 -0.19 16.79 -1.01
C VAL A 262 -1.48 17.22 -0.32
N GLU A 263 -1.41 18.22 0.57
CA GLU A 263 -2.55 18.63 1.39
C GLU A 263 -3.80 18.98 0.57
N ALA A 264 -3.64 19.65 -0.58
CA ALA A 264 -4.73 19.99 -1.47
C ALA A 264 -5.41 18.76 -2.10
N GLU A 265 -4.61 17.82 -2.61
CA GLU A 265 -5.10 16.54 -3.15
C GLU A 265 -5.85 15.74 -2.06
N ARG A 266 -5.27 15.65 -0.86
CA ARG A 266 -5.85 14.93 0.27
C ARG A 266 -7.20 15.50 0.71
N LYS A 267 -7.32 16.82 0.80
CA LYS A 267 -8.59 17.50 1.14
C LYS A 267 -9.68 17.21 0.12
N LEU A 268 -9.33 17.20 -1.17
CA LEU A 268 -10.26 16.86 -2.25
C LEU A 268 -10.66 15.38 -2.18
N ALA A 269 -9.69 14.48 -1.96
CA ALA A 269 -9.91 13.06 -1.80
C ALA A 269 -10.86 12.75 -0.63
N LEU A 270 -10.65 13.33 0.55
CA LEU A 270 -11.53 13.17 1.71
C LEU A 270 -12.95 13.66 1.43
N LYS A 271 -13.10 14.81 0.74
CA LYS A 271 -14.42 15.33 0.38
C LYS A 271 -15.14 14.41 -0.61
N SER A 272 -14.44 13.94 -1.64
CA SER A 272 -14.97 12.99 -2.62
C SER A 272 -15.39 11.69 -1.93
N TRP A 273 -14.49 11.09 -1.14
CA TRP A 273 -14.76 9.87 -0.40
C TRP A 273 -15.96 10.02 0.54
N GLN A 274 -16.09 11.14 1.28
CA GLN A 274 -17.22 11.35 2.18
C GLN A 274 -18.56 11.34 1.43
N HIS A 275 -18.61 11.89 0.21
CA HIS A 275 -19.80 11.82 -0.64
C HIS A 275 -20.18 10.38 -1.00
N TYR A 276 -19.21 9.55 -1.42
CA TYR A 276 -19.45 8.13 -1.74
C TYR A 276 -19.81 7.31 -0.49
N TRP A 277 -19.15 7.60 0.64
CA TRP A 277 -19.47 6.99 1.92
C TRP A 277 -20.93 7.26 2.32
N ASP A 278 -21.36 8.51 2.28
CA ASP A 278 -22.74 8.88 2.63
C ASP A 278 -23.73 8.17 1.72
N LYS A 279 -23.48 8.15 0.40
CA LYS A 279 -24.34 7.43 -0.55
C LYS A 279 -24.43 5.93 -0.22
N ALA A 280 -23.30 5.28 0.08
CA ALA A 280 -23.28 3.87 0.46
C ALA A 280 -24.04 3.60 1.77
N MET A 281 -23.94 4.49 2.75
CA MET A 281 -24.66 4.36 4.02
C MET A 281 -26.18 4.53 3.86
N HIS A 282 -26.62 5.43 3.00
CA HIS A 282 -28.04 5.57 2.68
C HIS A 282 -28.58 4.30 2.01
N ALA A 283 -27.87 3.78 1.00
CA ALA A 283 -28.26 2.55 0.32
C ALA A 283 -28.32 1.34 1.28
N LEU A 284 -27.32 1.20 2.15
CA LEU A 284 -27.30 0.13 3.16
C LEU A 284 -28.46 0.25 4.15
N ALA A 285 -28.79 1.47 4.58
CA ALA A 285 -29.93 1.69 5.48
C ALA A 285 -31.26 1.32 4.81
N GLU A 286 -31.44 1.68 3.54
CA GLU A 286 -32.63 1.30 2.76
C GLU A 286 -32.76 -0.22 2.60
N GLU A 287 -31.66 -0.92 2.29
CA GLU A 287 -31.63 -2.38 2.18
C GLU A 287 -31.97 -3.08 3.50
N ILE A 288 -31.46 -2.57 4.63
CA ILE A 288 -31.78 -3.10 5.97
C ILE A 288 -33.27 -2.92 6.28
N VAL A 289 -33.88 -1.79 5.90
CA VAL A 289 -35.31 -1.55 6.13
C VAL A 289 -36.16 -2.47 5.25
N GLN A 290 -35.79 -2.63 3.97
CA GLN A 290 -36.51 -3.50 3.02
C GLN A 290 -36.45 -4.96 3.46
N SER A 291 -35.26 -5.48 3.79
CA SER A 291 -35.10 -6.87 4.22
C SER A 291 -35.90 -7.21 5.48
N ARG A 292 -36.05 -6.27 6.43
CA ARG A 292 -36.90 -6.44 7.62
C ARG A 292 -38.40 -6.49 7.29
N SER A 293 -38.84 -5.69 6.32
CA SER A 293 -40.24 -5.70 5.86
C SER A 293 -40.63 -7.00 5.17
N GLU A 294 -39.70 -7.62 4.43
CA GLU A 294 -39.92 -8.90 3.74
C GLU A 294 -39.95 -10.11 4.71
N HIS A 295 -39.25 -10.03 5.85
CA HIS A 295 -39.15 -11.11 6.83
C HIS A 295 -40.16 -11.00 7.99
N GLY A 296 -41.13 -10.08 7.91
CA GLY A 296 -42.24 -10.00 8.87
C GLY A 296 -41.85 -9.71 10.32
N CYS A 297 -40.69 -9.07 10.55
CA CYS A 297 -40.22 -8.71 11.88
C CYS A 297 -40.68 -7.27 12.20
N GLU A 298 -41.94 -7.12 12.62
CA GLU A 298 -42.42 -5.89 13.27
C GLU A 298 -42.00 -5.90 14.76
N LEU A 299 -41.48 -4.77 15.24
CA LEU A 299 -41.00 -4.54 16.62
C LEU A 299 -42.10 -4.66 17.68
#